data_AF-A0A420UB32-F1
#
_entry.id   AF-A0A420UB32-F1
#
_cell.length_a   1.000
_cell.length_b   1.000
_cell.length_c   1.000
_cell.angle_alpha   90.00
_cell.angle_beta   90.00
_cell.angle_gamma   90.00
#
_symmetry.space_group_name_H-M   'P 1'
#
loop_
_entity.id
_entity.type
_entity.pdbx_description
1 polymer ?
#
loop_
_entity_poly.entity_id
_entity_poly.type
_entity_poly.pdbx_seq_one_letter_code
_entity_poly.pdbx_strand_id
1 'polypeptide(L)'
;MVDATSAEAKSPNRFIKMAAAINETDRDIKYFLCQWGIGEDVPQWAAPLGNSWRMSNDIFNAWRAIWRITNQVVAHAKYNGPGAFADMDMLIIGLGALSHDEERFHFGFWSMMKSPLIIGGVMDAKQIPAESLEIMSNKEVIAINQDPLAEAAKLVIRYTEEEWDVWAGNLSSNRQVLGVLNWKNETQTVKVDLSLIGVDKAAARDVWAHEDLSISGIQEFKLAPHELRQLVLSDISPASLPKAAGYYSAQDATLSGSASLVNCKDTECLPTHKKVGSIGSDAKVTFESVSAAKDGPAYLGIDYINHEYHHTIGDWETNSRNMSISVNGQAAKRWAFPNAGGDWFESDRLRILVDGFKKGDNNKVAFTASASGGWAPDLVGFEVLE
;
A
#
# COMPACT_ATOMS: atom_id res chain seq x y z
N MET A 1 -28.02 -0.03 -0.90
CA MET A 1 -26.73 -0.34 -0.28
C MET A 1 -26.89 -1.60 0.54
N VAL A 2 -25.91 -2.49 0.52
CA VAL A 2 -25.93 -3.69 1.38
C VAL A 2 -25.65 -3.29 2.82
N ASP A 3 -26.30 -3.97 3.75
CA ASP A 3 -25.96 -3.88 5.16
C ASP A 3 -24.61 -4.55 5.41
N ALA A 4 -23.53 -3.78 5.26
CA ALA A 4 -22.15 -4.20 5.47
C ALA A 4 -21.86 -4.66 6.91
N THR A 5 -22.74 -4.33 7.85
CA THR A 5 -22.61 -4.72 9.25
C THR A 5 -23.26 -6.07 9.54
N SER A 6 -24.18 -6.53 8.68
CA SER A 6 -24.87 -7.80 8.87
C SER A 6 -23.90 -8.99 8.81
N ALA A 7 -24.16 -9.99 9.66
CA ALA A 7 -23.41 -11.24 9.65
C ALA A 7 -23.49 -11.96 8.30
N GLU A 8 -24.62 -11.84 7.59
CA GLU A 8 -24.79 -12.42 6.26
C GLU A 8 -23.92 -11.73 5.21
N ALA A 9 -23.80 -10.40 5.25
CA ALA A 9 -22.95 -9.67 4.32
C ALA A 9 -21.46 -10.02 4.50
N LYS A 10 -21.02 -10.27 5.74
CA LYS A 10 -19.64 -10.64 6.11
C LYS A 10 -19.32 -12.12 5.88
N SER A 11 -20.32 -13.00 5.84
CA SER A 11 -20.11 -14.45 5.80
C SER A 11 -19.54 -14.95 4.46
N PRO A 12 -18.53 -15.86 4.47
CA PRO A 12 -18.00 -16.47 3.26
C PRO A 12 -18.89 -17.58 2.68
N ASN A 13 -19.91 -18.04 3.41
CA ASN A 13 -20.66 -19.27 3.12
C ASN A 13 -21.26 -19.30 1.71
N ARG A 14 -21.78 -18.16 1.22
CA ARG A 14 -22.35 -18.08 -0.13
C ARG A 14 -21.30 -18.26 -1.24
N PHE A 15 -20.08 -17.77 -1.01
CA PHE A 15 -18.96 -17.91 -1.94
C PHE A 15 -18.39 -19.32 -1.92
N ILE A 16 -18.27 -19.94 -0.74
CA ILE A 16 -17.86 -21.34 -0.60
C ILE A 16 -18.83 -22.27 -1.35
N LYS A 17 -20.15 -22.07 -1.17
CA LYS A 17 -21.17 -22.87 -1.83
C LYS A 17 -21.12 -22.73 -3.36
N MET A 18 -20.91 -21.51 -3.86
CA MET A 18 -20.77 -21.27 -5.30
C MET A 18 -19.48 -21.91 -5.86
N ALA A 19 -18.35 -21.77 -5.18
CA ALA A 19 -17.09 -22.39 -5.58
C ALA A 19 -17.22 -23.91 -5.68
N ALA A 20 -17.88 -24.56 -4.70
CA ALA A 20 -18.17 -25.99 -4.74
C ALA A 20 -19.02 -26.38 -5.96
N ALA A 21 -20.11 -25.64 -6.22
CA ALA A 21 -20.97 -25.90 -7.37
C ALA A 21 -20.26 -25.69 -8.71
N ILE A 22 -19.38 -24.69 -8.83
CA ILE A 22 -18.56 -24.46 -10.03
C ILE A 22 -17.61 -25.64 -10.27
N ASN A 23 -16.94 -26.13 -9.22
CA ASN A 23 -16.00 -27.25 -9.30
C ASN A 23 -16.66 -28.58 -9.68
N GLU A 24 -17.98 -28.72 -9.51
CA GLU A 24 -18.74 -29.90 -9.95
C GLU A 24 -19.09 -29.87 -11.45
N THR A 25 -18.85 -28.77 -12.14
CA THR A 25 -19.12 -28.65 -13.59
C THR A 25 -17.95 -29.17 -14.43
N ASP A 26 -18.24 -29.82 -15.56
CA ASP A 26 -17.25 -30.27 -16.55
C ASP A 26 -16.84 -29.12 -17.51
N ARG A 27 -16.67 -27.92 -16.96
CA ARG A 27 -16.31 -26.71 -17.72
C ARG A 27 -15.43 -25.81 -16.87
N ASP A 28 -14.33 -25.35 -17.46
CA ASP A 28 -13.51 -24.30 -16.85
C ASP A 28 -14.30 -23.00 -16.70
N ILE A 29 -14.47 -22.56 -15.45
CA ILE A 29 -15.13 -21.30 -15.10
C ILE A 29 -14.18 -20.51 -14.20
N LYS A 30 -13.90 -19.26 -14.58
CA LYS A 30 -13.19 -18.33 -13.71
C LYS A 30 -14.16 -17.73 -12.70
N TYR A 31 -13.81 -17.81 -11.42
CA TYR A 31 -14.67 -17.30 -10.36
C TYR A 31 -14.12 -15.99 -9.79
N PHE A 32 -14.78 -14.88 -10.09
CA PHE A 32 -14.44 -13.55 -9.56
C PHE A 32 -15.39 -13.21 -8.42
N LEU A 33 -14.90 -13.25 -7.18
CA LEU A 33 -15.71 -13.07 -5.98
C LEU A 33 -15.94 -11.59 -5.73
N CYS A 34 -17.20 -11.17 -5.62
CA CYS A 34 -17.55 -9.78 -5.31
C CYS A 34 -18.28 -9.64 -3.96
N GLN A 35 -17.54 -9.36 -2.89
CA GLN A 35 -18.08 -8.97 -1.57
C GLN A 35 -17.54 -7.60 -1.12
N TRP A 36 -16.98 -6.81 -2.04
CA TRP A 36 -16.49 -5.45 -1.74
C TRP A 36 -15.51 -5.38 -0.56
N GLY A 37 -14.70 -6.41 -0.27
CA GLY A 37 -13.85 -6.42 0.92
C GLY A 37 -14.58 -6.40 2.27
N ILE A 38 -15.89 -6.62 2.32
CA ILE A 38 -16.66 -6.64 3.58
C ILE A 38 -16.34 -7.89 4.39
N GLY A 39 -16.04 -7.72 5.66
CA GLY A 39 -15.78 -8.81 6.60
C GLY A 39 -14.36 -8.79 7.14
N GLU A 40 -14.05 -9.80 7.94
CA GLU A 40 -12.71 -10.04 8.47
C GLU A 40 -12.03 -11.12 7.62
N ASP A 41 -10.72 -11.03 7.52
CA ASP A 41 -9.87 -12.04 6.87
C ASP A 41 -10.32 -12.42 5.45
N VAL A 42 -10.88 -11.44 4.72
CA VAL A 42 -11.39 -11.62 3.35
C VAL A 42 -10.41 -12.36 2.45
N PRO A 43 -9.14 -11.94 2.31
CA PRO A 43 -8.24 -12.61 1.39
C PRO A 43 -7.90 -14.05 1.83
N GLN A 44 -7.87 -14.36 3.13
CA GLN A 44 -7.53 -15.69 3.64
C GLN A 44 -8.53 -16.76 3.20
N TRP A 45 -9.83 -16.44 3.18
CA TRP A 45 -10.85 -17.36 2.68
C TRP A 45 -11.18 -17.16 1.20
N ALA A 46 -11.01 -15.97 0.63
CA ALA A 46 -11.39 -15.70 -0.76
C ALA A 46 -10.34 -16.18 -1.78
N ALA A 47 -9.05 -15.99 -1.49
CA ALA A 47 -7.95 -16.39 -2.38
C ALA A 47 -7.95 -17.89 -2.74
N PRO A 48 -8.20 -18.85 -1.82
CA PRO A 48 -8.28 -20.26 -2.19
C PRO A 48 -9.58 -20.66 -2.90
N LEU A 49 -10.62 -19.81 -2.91
CA LEU A 49 -11.95 -20.15 -3.46
C LEU A 49 -12.15 -19.71 -4.90
N GLY A 50 -11.49 -18.65 -5.36
CA GLY A 50 -11.66 -18.17 -6.73
C GLY A 50 -10.42 -17.51 -7.30
N ASN A 51 -10.58 -16.99 -8.51
CA ASN A 51 -9.48 -16.44 -9.28
C ASN A 51 -9.20 -14.98 -8.98
N SER A 52 -10.21 -14.27 -8.49
CA SER A 52 -10.03 -12.95 -7.92
C SER A 52 -11.06 -12.67 -6.82
N TRP A 53 -10.78 -11.70 -5.96
CA TRP A 53 -11.73 -11.22 -4.97
C TRP A 53 -11.74 -9.70 -4.89
N ARG A 54 -12.92 -9.09 -5.01
CA ARG A 54 -13.10 -7.65 -4.85
C ARG A 54 -12.70 -7.25 -3.45
N MET A 55 -11.65 -6.46 -3.37
CA MET A 55 -11.02 -6.08 -2.11
C MET A 55 -11.55 -4.75 -1.56
N SER A 56 -12.29 -3.98 -2.35
CA SER A 56 -12.91 -2.71 -1.94
C SER A 56 -14.35 -2.57 -2.45
N ASN A 57 -15.08 -1.61 -1.91
CA ASN A 57 -16.28 -1.06 -2.55
C ASN A 57 -15.94 -0.46 -3.93
N ASP A 58 -16.99 -0.07 -4.64
CA ASP A 58 -16.88 0.27 -6.05
C ASP A 58 -15.93 1.45 -6.28
N ILE A 59 -15.10 1.33 -7.31
CA ILE A 59 -14.42 2.47 -7.89
C ILE A 59 -15.47 3.40 -8.52
N PHE A 60 -15.17 4.70 -8.53
CA PHE A 60 -16.01 5.70 -9.17
C PHE A 60 -15.13 6.71 -9.90
N ASN A 61 -15.74 7.47 -10.81
CA ASN A 61 -15.08 8.37 -11.76
C ASN A 61 -14.43 9.60 -11.09
N ALA A 62 -13.39 9.40 -10.28
CA ALA A 62 -12.59 10.46 -9.67
C ALA A 62 -11.20 9.97 -9.23
N TRP A 63 -10.19 10.84 -9.36
CA TRP A 63 -8.81 10.60 -8.90
C TRP A 63 -8.73 10.10 -7.45
N ARG A 64 -9.53 10.67 -6.55
CA ARG A 64 -9.56 10.28 -5.13
C ARG A 64 -9.93 8.80 -4.89
N ALA A 65 -10.62 8.14 -5.81
CA ALA A 65 -10.89 6.71 -5.72
C ALA A 65 -9.61 5.87 -5.85
N ILE A 66 -8.64 6.32 -6.66
CA ILE A 66 -7.35 5.65 -6.85
C ILE A 66 -6.53 5.67 -5.56
N TRP A 67 -6.44 6.83 -4.89
CA TRP A 67 -5.77 6.95 -3.59
C TRP A 67 -6.41 6.01 -2.55
N ARG A 68 -7.73 6.01 -2.47
CA ARG A 68 -8.48 5.17 -1.52
C ARG A 68 -8.25 3.67 -1.74
N ILE A 69 -8.28 3.20 -2.98
CA ILE A 69 -8.06 1.78 -3.33
C ILE A 69 -6.59 1.40 -3.10
N THR A 70 -5.65 2.30 -3.40
CA THR A 70 -4.21 2.13 -3.15
C THR A 70 -3.89 1.87 -1.67
N ASN A 71 -4.62 2.51 -0.75
CA ASN A 71 -4.45 2.26 0.68
C ASN A 71 -5.09 0.96 1.14
N GLN A 72 -6.16 0.52 0.49
CA GLN A 72 -6.81 -0.73 0.88
C GLN A 72 -6.07 -1.96 0.35
N VAL A 73 -5.42 -1.86 -0.82
CA VAL A 73 -4.77 -3.02 -1.46
C VAL A 73 -3.59 -3.58 -0.67
N VAL A 74 -2.98 -2.78 0.20
CA VAL A 74 -1.87 -3.20 1.06
C VAL A 74 -2.20 -4.46 1.87
N ALA A 75 -3.38 -4.50 2.50
CA ALA A 75 -3.83 -5.64 3.30
C ALA A 75 -4.11 -6.91 2.47
N HIS A 76 -4.39 -6.77 1.16
CA HIS A 76 -4.79 -7.88 0.30
C HIS A 76 -3.66 -8.39 -0.61
N ALA A 77 -2.77 -7.51 -1.05
CA ALA A 77 -1.72 -7.79 -2.04
C ALA A 77 -0.80 -8.95 -1.65
N LYS A 78 -0.56 -9.13 -0.34
CA LYS A 78 0.25 -10.24 0.20
C LYS A 78 -0.34 -11.63 -0.02
N TYR A 79 -1.61 -11.72 -0.38
CA TYR A 79 -2.32 -12.97 -0.68
C TYR A 79 -2.42 -13.26 -2.17
N ASN A 80 -1.89 -12.39 -3.03
CA ASN A 80 -1.82 -12.67 -4.46
C ASN A 80 -0.91 -13.87 -4.72
N GLY A 81 -1.29 -14.66 -5.70
CA GLY A 81 -0.48 -15.77 -6.19
C GLY A 81 -1.00 -16.29 -7.54
N PRO A 82 -0.31 -17.25 -8.16
CA PRO A 82 -0.74 -17.80 -9.44
C PRO A 82 -2.18 -18.30 -9.40
N GLY A 83 -3.06 -17.58 -10.10
CA GLY A 83 -4.48 -17.91 -10.19
C GLY A 83 -5.37 -17.35 -9.09
N ALA A 84 -4.87 -16.48 -8.21
CA ALA A 84 -5.63 -15.82 -7.14
C ALA A 84 -5.16 -14.36 -6.98
N PHE A 85 -6.03 -13.38 -7.29
CA PHE A 85 -5.65 -11.96 -7.33
C PHE A 85 -6.63 -11.05 -6.58
N ALA A 86 -6.10 -10.14 -5.77
CA ALA A 86 -6.87 -9.02 -5.24
C ALA A 86 -7.43 -8.17 -6.39
N ASP A 87 -8.74 -7.98 -6.42
CA ASP A 87 -9.45 -7.25 -7.47
C ASP A 87 -9.77 -5.83 -7.00
N MET A 88 -8.99 -4.89 -7.53
CA MET A 88 -9.09 -3.45 -7.28
C MET A 88 -10.22 -2.78 -8.07
N ASP A 89 -11.15 -3.56 -8.64
CA ASP A 89 -12.28 -3.13 -9.44
C ASP A 89 -11.92 -2.68 -10.87
N MET A 90 -12.96 -2.44 -11.67
CA MET A 90 -12.86 -2.13 -13.10
C MET A 90 -12.08 -0.84 -13.40
N LEU A 91 -11.46 -0.80 -14.58
CA LEU A 91 -10.74 0.37 -15.06
C LEU A 91 -11.70 1.49 -15.46
N ILE A 92 -11.45 2.71 -14.99
CA ILE A 92 -12.21 3.92 -15.35
C ILE A 92 -11.56 4.75 -16.49
N ILE A 93 -10.65 4.13 -17.25
CA ILE A 93 -9.89 4.74 -18.34
C ILE A 93 -10.80 4.99 -19.56
N GLY A 94 -10.66 6.16 -20.18
CA GLY A 94 -11.45 6.57 -21.34
C GLY A 94 -12.85 7.08 -21.00
N LEU A 95 -13.19 7.23 -19.72
CA LEU A 95 -14.49 7.74 -19.26
C LEU A 95 -14.54 9.27 -19.14
N GLY A 96 -13.43 9.97 -19.42
CA GLY A 96 -13.32 11.43 -19.25
C GLY A 96 -13.31 11.89 -17.79
N ALA A 97 -13.04 10.96 -16.85
CA ALA A 97 -13.03 11.20 -15.41
C ALA A 97 -11.65 11.57 -14.85
N LEU A 98 -10.60 11.23 -15.59
CA LEU A 98 -9.20 11.34 -15.23
C LEU A 98 -8.44 12.09 -16.33
N SER A 99 -7.35 12.77 -15.98
CA SER A 99 -6.36 13.21 -16.98
C SER A 99 -5.62 12.01 -17.59
N HIS A 100 -4.95 12.18 -18.73
CA HIS A 100 -4.18 11.07 -19.33
C HIS A 100 -3.02 10.59 -18.45
N ASP A 101 -2.39 11.49 -17.68
CA ASP A 101 -1.37 11.11 -16.69
C ASP A 101 -1.98 10.29 -15.54
N GLU A 102 -3.18 10.67 -15.07
CA GLU A 102 -3.93 9.90 -14.08
C GLU A 102 -4.41 8.55 -14.63
N GLU A 103 -4.76 8.45 -15.92
CA GLU A 103 -5.09 7.18 -16.58
C GLU A 103 -3.86 6.25 -16.67
N ARG A 104 -2.68 6.80 -16.99
CA ARG A 104 -1.41 6.05 -16.96
C ARG A 104 -1.07 5.58 -15.55
N PHE A 105 -1.25 6.45 -14.55
CA PHE A 105 -1.09 6.09 -13.16
C PHE A 105 -2.02 4.95 -12.77
N HIS A 106 -3.32 5.07 -13.08
CA HIS A 106 -4.32 4.06 -12.77
C HIS A 106 -3.99 2.70 -13.39
N PHE A 107 -3.67 2.67 -14.70
CA PHE A 107 -3.34 1.44 -15.41
C PHE A 107 -2.02 0.83 -14.91
N GLY A 108 -0.99 1.66 -14.74
CA GLY A 108 0.32 1.24 -14.27
C GLY A 108 0.28 0.68 -12.85
N PHE A 109 -0.48 1.32 -11.95
CA PHE A 109 -0.61 0.87 -10.57
C PHE A 109 -1.41 -0.44 -10.48
N TRP A 110 -2.56 -0.56 -11.17
CA TRP A 110 -3.31 -1.85 -11.23
C TRP A 110 -2.44 -2.97 -11.78
N SER A 111 -1.59 -2.66 -12.76
CA SER A 111 -0.62 -3.59 -13.32
C SER A 111 0.41 -4.06 -12.29
N MET A 112 1.00 -3.15 -11.50
CA MET A 112 1.95 -3.51 -10.43
C MET A 112 1.33 -4.39 -9.36
N MET A 113 0.05 -4.19 -9.07
CA MET A 113 -0.71 -4.94 -8.07
C MET A 113 -1.28 -6.26 -8.59
N LYS A 114 -1.08 -6.58 -9.88
CA LYS A 114 -1.62 -7.77 -10.56
C LYS A 114 -3.15 -7.87 -10.52
N SER A 115 -3.83 -6.73 -10.32
CA SER A 115 -5.30 -6.70 -10.35
C SER A 115 -5.81 -7.09 -11.74
N PRO A 116 -6.98 -7.72 -11.86
CA PRO A 116 -7.64 -7.89 -13.15
C PRO A 116 -7.75 -6.55 -13.89
N LEU A 117 -7.33 -6.53 -15.15
CA LEU A 117 -7.44 -5.36 -16.03
C LEU A 117 -8.78 -5.41 -16.80
N ILE A 118 -9.90 -5.27 -16.08
CA ILE A 118 -11.25 -5.31 -16.65
C ILE A 118 -11.66 -3.91 -17.09
N ILE A 119 -11.90 -3.71 -18.39
CA ILE A 119 -12.28 -2.40 -18.93
C ILE A 119 -13.72 -2.05 -18.50
N GLY A 120 -13.88 -0.93 -17.78
CA GLY A 120 -15.18 -0.36 -17.42
C GLY A 120 -15.69 0.69 -18.42
N GLY A 121 -14.89 1.01 -19.45
CA GLY A 121 -15.18 2.00 -20.48
C GLY A 121 -15.95 1.47 -21.70
N VAL A 122 -16.23 2.37 -22.63
CA VAL A 122 -16.90 2.04 -23.90
C VAL A 122 -15.95 1.25 -24.81
N MET A 123 -16.33 0.01 -25.16
CA MET A 123 -15.58 -0.85 -26.07
C MET A 123 -15.93 -0.60 -27.56
N ASP A 124 -15.84 0.65 -27.98
CA ASP A 124 -16.01 1.09 -29.37
C ASP A 124 -14.83 1.99 -29.75
N ALA A 125 -14.04 1.57 -30.74
CA ALA A 125 -12.87 2.28 -31.22
C ALA A 125 -13.17 3.70 -31.74
N LYS A 126 -14.44 4.00 -32.07
CA LYS A 126 -14.87 5.34 -32.49
C LYS A 126 -15.23 6.26 -31.32
N GLN A 127 -15.49 5.69 -30.14
CA GLN A 127 -15.95 6.41 -28.96
C GLN A 127 -14.86 6.53 -27.90
N ILE A 128 -14.00 5.52 -27.78
CA ILE A 128 -12.88 5.57 -26.86
C ILE A 128 -11.84 6.59 -27.36
N PRO A 129 -11.34 7.50 -26.50
CA PRO A 129 -10.22 8.36 -26.86
C PRO A 129 -9.00 7.53 -27.26
N ALA A 130 -8.33 7.92 -28.36
CA ALA A 130 -7.19 7.17 -28.89
C ALA A 130 -6.04 7.03 -27.88
N GLU A 131 -5.78 8.08 -27.09
CA GLU A 131 -4.76 8.08 -26.04
C GLU A 131 -5.10 7.11 -24.91
N SER A 132 -6.36 7.08 -24.46
CA SER A 132 -6.83 6.12 -23.45
C SER A 132 -6.72 4.67 -23.94
N LEU A 133 -6.97 4.42 -25.24
CA LEU A 133 -6.76 3.11 -25.85
C LEU A 133 -5.27 2.74 -25.94
N GLU A 134 -4.40 3.70 -26.26
CA GLU A 134 -2.95 3.51 -26.26
C GLU A 134 -2.44 3.12 -24.86
N ILE A 135 -2.91 3.80 -23.81
CA ILE A 135 -2.61 3.48 -22.41
C ILE A 135 -2.99 2.03 -22.10
N MET A 136 -4.23 1.62 -22.39
CA MET A 136 -4.71 0.26 -22.12
C MET A 136 -4.06 -0.82 -23.01
N SER A 137 -3.44 -0.42 -24.12
CA SER A 137 -2.79 -1.33 -25.07
C SER A 137 -1.27 -1.39 -24.88
N ASN A 138 -0.70 -0.70 -23.89
CA ASN A 138 0.73 -0.72 -23.63
C ASN A 138 1.19 -2.13 -23.21
N LYS A 139 1.91 -2.80 -24.12
CA LYS A 139 2.36 -4.19 -23.94
C LYS A 139 3.36 -4.35 -22.81
N GLU A 140 4.19 -3.35 -22.53
CA GLU A 140 5.18 -3.41 -21.45
C GLU A 140 4.50 -3.35 -20.08
N VAL A 141 3.49 -2.48 -19.94
CA VAL A 141 2.67 -2.39 -18.72
C VAL A 141 1.81 -3.64 -18.54
N ILE A 142 1.22 -4.18 -19.60
CA ILE A 142 0.49 -5.46 -19.54
C ILE A 142 1.42 -6.60 -19.14
N ALA A 143 2.67 -6.63 -19.63
CA ALA A 143 3.63 -7.67 -19.27
C ALA A 143 4.01 -7.65 -17.78
N ILE A 144 4.00 -6.48 -17.13
CA ILE A 144 4.12 -6.39 -15.67
C ILE A 144 2.91 -7.07 -15.01
N ASN A 145 1.69 -6.75 -15.42
CA ASN A 145 0.46 -7.33 -14.86
C ASN A 145 0.41 -8.86 -15.03
N GLN A 146 0.80 -9.34 -16.20
CA GLN A 146 0.75 -10.76 -16.59
C GLN A 146 2.01 -11.53 -16.20
N ASP A 147 2.90 -10.96 -15.39
CA ASP A 147 4.12 -11.63 -14.97
C ASP A 147 3.78 -12.92 -14.19
N PRO A 148 4.37 -14.08 -14.56
CA PRO A 148 3.98 -15.38 -14.01
C PRO A 148 4.33 -15.58 -12.54
N LEU A 149 5.16 -14.70 -11.94
CA LEU A 149 5.41 -14.74 -10.51
C LEU A 149 4.14 -14.38 -9.70
N ALA A 150 3.21 -13.62 -10.29
CA ALA A 150 1.97 -13.18 -9.68
C ALA A 150 2.13 -12.44 -8.33
N GLU A 151 3.34 -11.99 -7.99
CA GLU A 151 3.61 -11.22 -6.77
C GLU A 151 3.27 -9.74 -7.01
N ALA A 152 2.38 -9.20 -6.19
CA ALA A 152 2.06 -7.77 -6.20
C ALA A 152 3.21 -6.93 -5.65
N ALA A 153 3.33 -5.69 -6.15
CA ALA A 153 4.21 -4.71 -5.54
C ALA A 153 3.78 -4.36 -4.11
N LYS A 154 4.74 -3.87 -3.32
CA LYS A 154 4.57 -3.47 -1.91
C LYS A 154 4.93 -2.00 -1.77
N LEU A 155 4.26 -1.31 -0.85
CA LEU A 155 4.62 0.04 -0.44
C LEU A 155 5.97 -0.01 0.28
N VAL A 156 6.99 0.59 -0.33
CA VAL A 156 8.37 0.55 0.17
C VAL A 156 8.59 1.63 1.20
N ILE A 157 8.15 2.85 0.91
CA ILE A 157 8.26 4.04 1.78
C ILE A 157 7.22 5.07 1.38
N ARG A 158 6.73 5.83 2.36
CA ARG A 158 5.70 6.87 2.19
C ARG A 158 6.13 8.24 2.70
N TYR A 159 5.83 9.27 1.91
CA TYR A 159 6.02 10.68 2.24
C TYR A 159 4.67 11.40 2.17
N THR A 160 3.87 11.27 3.22
CA THR A 160 2.46 11.71 3.22
C THR A 160 2.26 13.20 3.06
N GLU A 161 3.08 14.04 3.71
CA GLU A 161 2.94 15.50 3.58
C GLU A 161 3.60 16.03 2.31
N GLU A 162 4.62 15.33 1.80
CA GLU A 162 5.22 15.64 0.51
C GLU A 162 4.44 15.04 -0.68
N GLU A 163 3.43 14.21 -0.40
CA GLU A 163 2.51 13.63 -1.39
C GLU A 163 3.24 12.81 -2.47
N TRP A 164 4.11 11.89 -2.06
CA TRP A 164 4.71 10.88 -2.95
C TRP A 164 5.04 9.58 -2.22
N ASP A 165 5.06 8.47 -2.97
CA ASP A 165 5.32 7.12 -2.47
C ASP A 165 6.30 6.38 -3.38
N VAL A 166 6.98 5.37 -2.84
CA VAL A 166 7.74 4.37 -3.62
C VAL A 166 7.11 3.01 -3.43
N TRP A 167 6.86 2.31 -4.54
CA TRP A 167 6.37 0.93 -4.57
C TRP A 167 7.34 0.06 -5.34
N ALA A 168 7.54 -1.17 -4.90
CA ALA A 168 8.34 -2.13 -5.65
C ALA A 168 7.86 -3.57 -5.45
N GLY A 169 8.06 -4.41 -6.46
CA GLY A 169 7.68 -5.81 -6.42
C GLY A 169 8.60 -6.65 -7.29
N ASN A 170 8.79 -7.91 -6.91
CA ASN A 170 9.55 -8.84 -7.75
C ASN A 170 8.75 -9.20 -9.00
N LEU A 171 9.48 -9.49 -10.06
CA LEU A 171 8.97 -10.09 -11.29
C LEU A 171 9.78 -11.35 -11.58
N SER A 172 9.23 -12.21 -12.42
CA SER A 172 9.93 -13.39 -12.92
C SER A 172 11.30 -13.05 -13.56
N SER A 173 12.21 -14.02 -13.53
CA SER A 173 13.57 -13.89 -14.08
C SER A 173 14.45 -12.86 -13.36
N ASN A 174 14.36 -12.79 -12.02
CA ASN A 174 15.15 -11.89 -11.16
C ASN A 174 15.03 -10.41 -11.55
N ARG A 175 13.86 -10.02 -12.06
CA ARG A 175 13.53 -8.63 -12.35
C ARG A 175 12.73 -8.03 -11.20
N GLN A 176 12.61 -6.72 -11.17
CA GLN A 176 11.72 -6.00 -10.26
C GLN A 176 10.95 -4.92 -11.01
N VAL A 177 9.75 -4.58 -10.55
CA VAL A 177 9.08 -3.34 -10.94
C VAL A 177 9.30 -2.30 -9.84
N LEU A 178 9.65 -1.08 -10.24
CA LEU A 178 9.76 0.10 -9.38
C LEU A 178 8.74 1.14 -9.85
N GLY A 179 7.90 1.61 -8.93
CA GLY A 179 6.97 2.71 -9.13
C GLY A 179 7.34 3.87 -8.21
N VAL A 180 7.54 5.07 -8.78
CA VAL A 180 7.70 6.32 -8.03
C VAL A 180 6.47 7.20 -8.33
N LEU A 181 5.66 7.43 -7.30
CA LEU A 181 4.31 7.99 -7.44
C LEU A 181 4.30 9.45 -6.99
N ASN A 182 3.85 10.36 -7.85
CA ASN A 182 3.53 11.73 -7.47
C ASN A 182 2.02 11.85 -7.23
N TRP A 183 1.60 12.17 -6.00
CA TRP A 183 0.19 12.40 -5.67
C TRP A 183 -0.24 13.87 -5.81
N LYS A 184 0.71 14.78 -6.05
CA LYS A 184 0.45 16.21 -6.19
C LYS A 184 -0.12 16.57 -7.56
N ASN A 185 -0.89 17.66 -7.55
CA ASN A 185 -1.31 18.39 -8.74
C ASN A 185 -0.18 19.24 -9.38
N GLU A 186 1.06 19.13 -8.89
CA GLU A 186 2.22 19.89 -9.38
C GLU A 186 3.40 18.96 -9.70
N THR A 187 4.29 19.43 -10.58
CA THR A 187 5.57 18.74 -10.82
C THR A 187 6.41 18.74 -9.56
N GLN A 188 6.97 17.59 -9.18
CA GLN A 188 7.91 17.48 -8.07
C GLN A 188 9.17 16.72 -8.44
N THR A 189 10.30 17.09 -7.81
CA THR A 189 11.56 16.35 -7.90
C THR A 189 11.79 15.61 -6.59
N VAL A 190 11.89 14.29 -6.67
CA VAL A 190 12.05 13.40 -5.51
C VAL A 190 13.35 12.60 -5.60
N LYS A 191 13.87 12.18 -4.45
CA LYS A 191 15.08 11.36 -4.35
C LYS A 191 14.76 10.00 -3.78
N VAL A 192 15.06 8.95 -4.53
CA VAL A 192 14.81 7.57 -4.16
C VAL A 192 16.14 6.88 -3.89
N ASP A 193 16.30 6.37 -2.67
CA ASP A 193 17.40 5.49 -2.29
C ASP A 193 17.08 4.06 -2.70
N LEU A 194 17.75 3.55 -3.75
CA LEU A 194 17.48 2.21 -4.28
C LEU A 194 17.86 1.09 -3.30
N SER A 195 18.66 1.38 -2.27
CA SER A 195 18.96 0.38 -1.24
C SER A 195 17.71 -0.04 -0.45
N LEU A 196 16.65 0.78 -0.42
CA LEU A 196 15.37 0.44 0.20
C LEU A 196 14.63 -0.72 -0.48
N ILE A 197 14.97 -0.99 -1.74
CA ILE A 197 14.45 -2.11 -2.53
C ILE A 197 15.51 -3.19 -2.77
N GLY A 198 16.66 -3.09 -2.11
CA GLY A 198 17.77 -4.05 -2.23
C GLY A 198 18.56 -3.92 -3.53
N VAL A 199 18.55 -2.75 -4.18
CA VAL A 199 19.23 -2.50 -5.44
C VAL A 199 20.35 -1.47 -5.24
N ASP A 200 21.58 -1.83 -5.60
CA ASP A 200 22.70 -0.89 -5.70
C ASP A 200 22.75 -0.25 -7.08
N LYS A 201 22.60 -1.09 -8.12
CA LYS A 201 22.60 -0.69 -9.52
C LYS A 201 21.74 -1.65 -10.35
N ALA A 202 21.07 -1.16 -11.38
CA ALA A 202 20.31 -1.97 -12.32
C ALA A 202 20.26 -1.35 -13.72
N ALA A 203 20.08 -2.19 -14.74
CA ALA A 203 19.49 -1.76 -16.00
C ALA A 203 17.99 -1.53 -15.75
N ALA A 204 17.43 -0.46 -16.31
CA ALA A 204 16.03 -0.08 -16.11
C ALA A 204 15.36 0.19 -17.46
N ARG A 205 14.12 -0.24 -17.59
CA ARG A 205 13.24 0.06 -18.72
C ARG A 205 12.10 0.96 -18.25
N ASP A 206 12.03 2.18 -18.75
CA ASP A 206 10.85 3.03 -18.57
C ASP A 206 9.76 2.57 -19.53
N VAL A 207 8.70 1.98 -18.98
CA VAL A 207 7.65 1.31 -19.78
C VAL A 207 6.66 2.27 -20.43
N TRP A 208 6.69 3.54 -20.05
CA TRP A 208 5.86 4.59 -20.65
C TRP A 208 6.65 5.41 -21.67
N ALA A 209 7.91 5.72 -21.37
CA ALA A 209 8.80 6.39 -22.33
C ALA A 209 9.37 5.44 -23.39
N HIS A 210 9.26 4.12 -23.17
CA HIS A 210 9.87 3.10 -23.99
C HIS A 210 11.39 3.29 -24.15
N GLU A 211 12.05 3.65 -23.04
CA GLU A 211 13.47 4.02 -22.99
C GLU A 211 14.25 3.12 -22.02
N ASP A 212 15.47 2.75 -22.42
CA ASP A 212 16.41 1.99 -21.59
C ASP A 212 17.34 2.95 -20.84
N LEU A 213 17.54 2.69 -19.55
CA LEU A 213 18.26 3.52 -18.60
C LEU A 213 19.20 2.65 -17.75
N SER A 214 20.13 3.31 -17.05
CA SER A 214 20.91 2.70 -15.97
C SER A 214 20.72 3.54 -14.71
N ILE A 215 20.36 2.90 -13.61
CA ILE A 215 20.12 3.57 -12.32
C ILE A 215 21.02 2.98 -11.22
N SER A 216 21.43 3.79 -10.26
CA SER A 216 22.27 3.34 -9.14
C SER A 216 22.23 4.24 -7.90
N GLY A 217 22.34 3.66 -6.71
CA GLY A 217 22.38 4.39 -5.45
C GLY A 217 21.15 5.27 -5.24
N ILE A 218 21.35 6.56 -4.95
CA ILE A 218 20.26 7.53 -4.84
C ILE A 218 19.96 8.11 -6.23
N GLN A 219 18.72 7.98 -6.68
CA GLN A 219 18.22 8.48 -7.96
C GLN A 219 17.30 9.67 -7.77
N GLU A 220 17.43 10.66 -8.64
CA GLU A 220 16.54 11.81 -8.67
C GLU A 220 15.51 11.63 -9.81
N PHE A 221 14.23 11.77 -9.47
CA PHE A 221 13.13 11.68 -10.43
C PHE A 221 12.38 13.01 -10.46
N LYS A 222 12.25 13.60 -11.65
CA LYS A 222 11.35 14.73 -11.89
C LYS A 222 10.03 14.18 -12.42
N LEU A 223 8.99 14.29 -11.61
CA LEU A 223 7.66 13.72 -11.86
C LEU A 223 6.66 14.82 -12.20
N ALA A 224 5.95 14.68 -13.31
CA ALA A 224 4.79 15.51 -13.66
C ALA A 224 3.64 15.31 -12.66
N PRO A 225 2.65 16.22 -12.60
CA PRO A 225 1.47 16.06 -11.75
C PRO A 225 0.82 14.68 -11.94
N HIS A 226 0.53 13.98 -10.85
CA HIS A 226 -0.11 12.65 -10.88
C HIS A 226 0.66 11.58 -11.69
N GLU A 227 1.96 11.77 -11.94
CA GLU A 227 2.77 10.79 -12.65
C GLU A 227 3.11 9.57 -11.78
N LEU A 228 2.99 8.38 -12.37
CA LEU A 228 3.65 7.16 -11.92
C LEU A 228 4.84 6.87 -12.83
N ARG A 229 6.07 7.15 -12.36
CA ARG A 229 7.27 6.66 -13.05
C ARG A 229 7.38 5.17 -12.80
N GLN A 230 7.19 4.37 -13.85
CA GLN A 230 7.18 2.91 -13.77
C GLN A 230 8.38 2.33 -14.52
N LEU A 231 9.27 1.67 -13.79
CA LEU A 231 10.48 1.06 -14.33
C LEU A 231 10.47 -0.46 -14.12
N VAL A 232 10.88 -1.21 -15.14
CA VAL A 232 11.26 -2.62 -14.98
C VAL A 232 12.77 -2.70 -14.84
N LEU A 233 13.23 -3.20 -13.70
CA LEU A 233 14.63 -3.38 -13.36
C LEU A 233 15.11 -4.78 -13.73
N SER A 234 16.31 -4.86 -14.29
CA SER A 234 17.00 -6.08 -14.68
C SER A 234 18.50 -5.93 -14.45
N ASP A 235 19.26 -7.02 -14.59
CA ASP A 235 20.71 -7.05 -14.32
C ASP A 235 21.07 -6.42 -12.97
N ILE A 236 20.27 -6.76 -11.95
CA ILE A 236 20.30 -6.12 -10.64
C ILE A 236 21.60 -6.51 -9.90
N SER A 237 22.37 -5.49 -9.55
CA SER A 237 23.42 -5.57 -8.55
C SER A 237 22.80 -5.31 -7.17
N PRO A 238 22.87 -6.27 -6.24
CA PRO A 238 22.14 -6.18 -4.97
C PRO A 238 22.80 -5.18 -4.00
N ALA A 239 21.98 -4.42 -3.28
CA ALA A 239 22.36 -3.67 -2.09
C ALA A 239 21.86 -4.39 -0.83
N SER A 240 22.56 -4.19 0.30
CA SER A 240 21.99 -4.57 1.60
C SER A 240 20.83 -3.63 1.94
N LEU A 241 19.69 -4.20 2.32
CA LEU A 241 18.61 -3.41 2.93
C LEU A 241 19.12 -2.75 4.23
N PRO A 242 18.65 -1.54 4.57
CA PRO A 242 18.90 -0.95 5.87
C PRO A 242 18.52 -1.90 7.00
N LYS A 243 19.39 -2.01 8.00
CA LYS A 243 19.21 -2.97 9.10
C LYS A 243 18.62 -2.26 10.31
N ALA A 244 17.78 -2.97 11.05
CA ALA A 244 17.31 -2.49 12.33
C ALA A 244 18.48 -2.36 13.31
N ALA A 245 18.69 -1.15 13.84
CA ALA A 245 19.61 -0.92 14.95
C ALA A 245 19.03 -1.40 16.29
N GLY A 246 17.70 -1.47 16.38
CA GLY A 246 16.97 -1.98 17.52
C GLY A 246 15.46 -1.96 17.27
N TYR A 247 14.72 -2.68 18.11
CA TYR A 247 13.25 -2.74 18.10
C TYR A 247 12.68 -2.12 19.38
N TYR A 248 11.72 -1.21 19.22
CA TYR A 248 11.06 -0.50 20.31
C TYR A 248 9.60 -0.96 20.38
N SER A 249 9.32 -1.92 21.27
CA SER A 249 7.98 -2.46 21.46
C SER A 249 7.05 -1.45 22.13
N ALA A 250 5.83 -1.29 21.62
CA ALA A 250 4.86 -0.37 22.20
C ALA A 250 4.48 -0.73 23.65
N GLN A 251 4.78 -1.96 24.10
CA GLN A 251 4.62 -2.36 25.49
C GLN A 251 5.55 -1.59 26.45
N ASP A 252 6.71 -1.13 25.97
CA ASP A 252 7.75 -0.48 26.76
C ASP A 252 7.62 1.06 26.70
N ALA A 253 6.60 1.57 25.99
CA ALA A 253 6.33 2.99 25.87
C ALA A 253 5.65 3.58 27.12
N THR A 254 5.90 4.86 27.37
CA THR A 254 5.10 5.65 28.30
C THR A 254 3.82 6.10 27.61
N LEU A 255 2.67 5.73 28.19
CA LEU A 255 1.33 6.07 27.66
C LEU A 255 0.72 7.23 28.46
N SER A 256 0.02 8.13 27.77
CA SER A 256 -0.82 9.16 28.40
C SER A 256 -2.12 9.36 27.65
N GLY A 257 -3.13 9.93 28.32
CA GLY A 257 -4.47 10.13 27.76
C GLY A 257 -5.22 8.80 27.62
N SER A 258 -5.96 8.65 26.54
CA SER A 258 -6.77 7.46 26.25
C SER A 258 -5.99 6.24 25.71
N ALA A 259 -4.70 6.38 25.38
CA ALA A 259 -3.88 5.26 24.88
C ALA A 259 -3.83 4.10 25.87
N SER A 260 -4.05 2.88 25.38
CA SER A 260 -4.07 1.68 26.24
C SER A 260 -3.37 0.49 25.58
N LEU A 261 -2.64 -0.27 26.42
CA LEU A 261 -1.98 -1.49 26.01
C LEU A 261 -2.98 -2.65 25.90
N VAL A 262 -2.92 -3.38 24.80
CA VAL A 262 -3.74 -4.56 24.51
C VAL A 262 -2.81 -5.77 24.36
N ASN A 263 -3.12 -6.86 25.09
CA ASN A 263 -2.49 -8.16 24.89
C ASN A 263 -3.20 -8.90 23.76
N CYS A 264 -2.45 -9.33 22.74
CA CYS A 264 -2.98 -10.11 21.63
C CYS A 264 -2.63 -11.59 21.79
N LYS A 265 -3.20 -12.46 20.94
CA LYS A 265 -2.79 -13.87 20.90
C LYS A 265 -1.36 -14.02 20.33
N ASP A 266 -0.76 -15.19 20.52
CA ASP A 266 0.58 -15.52 20.01
C ASP A 266 0.69 -15.50 18.47
N THR A 267 -0.44 -15.40 17.75
CA THR A 267 -0.47 -15.28 16.28
C THR A 267 -0.82 -13.87 15.80
N GLU A 268 -1.05 -12.94 16.71
CA GLU A 268 -1.59 -11.61 16.46
C GLU A 268 -0.60 -10.52 16.90
N CYS A 269 -0.77 -9.29 16.39
CA CYS A 269 0.02 -8.11 16.75
C CYS A 269 1.54 -8.36 16.68
N LEU A 270 1.97 -9.05 15.63
CA LEU A 270 3.37 -9.39 15.43
C LEU A 270 4.20 -8.12 15.20
N PRO A 271 5.46 -8.09 15.67
CA PRO A 271 6.21 -9.19 16.28
C PRO A 271 6.09 -9.30 17.80
N THR A 272 5.36 -8.42 18.49
CA THR A 272 5.42 -8.30 19.96
C THR A 272 4.28 -8.99 20.69
N HIS A 273 3.21 -9.37 19.98
CA HIS A 273 1.95 -9.84 20.55
C HIS A 273 1.27 -8.79 21.45
N LYS A 274 1.66 -7.52 21.26
CA LYS A 274 1.16 -6.36 21.99
C LYS A 274 0.90 -5.22 21.03
N LYS A 275 -0.14 -4.46 21.31
CA LYS A 275 -0.38 -3.20 20.61
C LYS A 275 -0.87 -2.15 21.58
N VAL A 276 -0.65 -0.89 21.25
CA VAL A 276 -1.29 0.23 21.90
C VAL A 276 -2.37 0.74 20.97
N GLY A 277 -3.62 0.66 21.44
CA GLY A 277 -4.78 1.20 20.75
C GLY A 277 -5.32 2.45 21.44
N SER A 278 -6.49 2.91 20.98
CA SER A 278 -7.16 4.11 21.54
C SER A 278 -6.26 5.36 21.51
N ILE A 279 -5.48 5.53 20.46
CA ILE A 279 -4.63 6.71 20.27
C ILE A 279 -5.49 7.83 19.68
N GLY A 280 -6.24 8.51 20.56
CA GLY A 280 -7.09 9.66 20.23
C GLY A 280 -6.37 11.01 20.34
N SER A 281 -7.11 12.12 20.24
CA SER A 281 -6.56 13.48 20.28
C SER A 281 -5.90 13.86 21.62
N ASP A 282 -6.27 13.20 22.71
CA ASP A 282 -5.70 13.37 24.05
C ASP A 282 -4.56 12.40 24.34
N ALA A 283 -4.35 11.41 23.46
CA ALA A 283 -3.45 10.30 23.68
C ALA A 283 -2.04 10.55 23.13
N LYS A 284 -1.05 9.98 23.81
CA LYS A 284 0.36 10.00 23.35
C LYS A 284 1.06 8.72 23.76
N VAL A 285 1.84 8.17 22.84
CA VAL A 285 2.72 7.02 23.05
C VAL A 285 4.16 7.50 22.90
N THR A 286 4.93 7.45 23.98
CA THR A 286 6.30 8.01 24.02
C THR A 286 7.33 6.94 24.31
N PHE A 287 8.35 6.87 23.47
CA PHE A 287 9.52 6.04 23.63
C PHE A 287 10.69 6.91 24.03
N GLU A 288 11.32 6.55 25.14
CA GLU A 288 12.57 7.15 25.58
C GLU A 288 13.73 6.24 25.18
N SER A 289 14.94 6.78 25.28
CA SER A 289 16.18 6.04 25.04
C SER A 289 16.29 5.38 23.66
N VAL A 290 15.78 6.05 22.62
CA VAL A 290 15.86 5.58 21.25
C VAL A 290 17.25 5.87 20.68
N SER A 291 17.89 4.83 20.15
CA SER A 291 19.21 4.88 19.53
C SER A 291 19.19 5.27 18.07
N ALA A 292 20.16 6.09 17.67
CA ALA A 292 20.47 6.42 16.28
C ALA A 292 21.99 6.56 16.07
N ALA A 293 22.53 6.03 14.97
CA ALA A 293 23.96 6.07 14.66
C ALA A 293 24.48 7.44 14.22
N LYS A 294 23.59 8.33 13.75
CA LYS A 294 23.95 9.65 13.22
C LYS A 294 22.91 10.71 13.59
N ASP A 295 23.35 11.97 13.53
CA ASP A 295 22.46 13.12 13.59
C ASP A 295 21.65 13.23 12.29
N GLY A 296 20.40 13.68 12.40
CA GLY A 296 19.55 14.06 11.27
C GLY A 296 18.43 13.05 10.96
N PRO A 297 18.06 12.88 9.68
CA PRO A 297 17.02 11.95 9.26
C PRO A 297 17.38 10.48 9.52
N ALA A 298 16.40 9.69 9.96
CA ALA A 298 16.49 8.24 10.06
C ALA A 298 15.23 7.57 9.48
N TYR A 299 15.41 6.42 8.83
CA TYR A 299 14.27 5.61 8.40
C TYR A 299 13.70 4.87 9.61
N LEU A 300 12.38 4.92 9.76
CA LEU A 300 11.67 4.11 10.74
C LEU A 300 10.82 3.06 10.03
N GLY A 301 10.85 1.82 10.52
CA GLY A 301 9.86 0.79 10.17
C GLY A 301 8.83 0.69 11.27
N ILE A 302 7.64 1.26 11.07
CA ILE A 302 6.57 1.27 12.07
C ILE A 302 5.69 0.04 11.87
N ASP A 303 5.61 -0.83 12.86
CA ASP A 303 4.64 -1.92 12.89
C ASP A 303 3.32 -1.39 13.47
N TYR A 304 2.27 -1.45 12.65
CA TYR A 304 0.98 -0.83 12.95
C TYR A 304 -0.16 -1.76 12.57
N ILE A 305 -1.35 -1.46 13.10
CA ILE A 305 -2.59 -2.13 12.70
C ILE A 305 -3.62 -1.07 12.32
N ASN A 306 -4.18 -1.23 11.12
CA ASN A 306 -5.30 -0.44 10.64
C ASN A 306 -6.26 -1.32 9.85
N HIS A 307 -7.45 -1.56 10.40
CA HIS A 307 -8.54 -2.25 9.74
C HIS A 307 -9.78 -1.35 9.66
N GLU A 308 -9.54 -0.05 9.45
CA GLU A 308 -10.60 0.88 9.12
C GLU A 308 -10.95 0.71 7.64
N TYR A 309 -12.14 0.18 7.39
CA TYR A 309 -12.68 0.01 6.05
C TYR A 309 -13.97 0.82 5.88
N HIS A 310 -14.05 1.52 4.75
CA HIS A 310 -15.13 2.45 4.43
C HIS A 310 -16.02 1.90 3.31
N HIS A 311 -17.31 1.83 3.58
CA HIS A 311 -18.28 1.07 2.76
C HIS A 311 -19.12 1.93 1.81
N THR A 312 -19.11 3.25 1.99
CA THR A 312 -20.04 4.18 1.35
C THR A 312 -19.39 4.82 0.13
N ILE A 313 -20.04 4.66 -1.02
CA ILE A 313 -19.62 5.29 -2.28
C ILE A 313 -19.86 6.79 -2.15
N GLY A 314 -18.79 7.58 -2.24
CA GLY A 314 -18.86 9.04 -2.20
C GLY A 314 -18.12 9.69 -1.04
N ASP A 315 -17.78 8.95 0.02
CA ASP A 315 -17.07 9.51 1.17
C ASP A 315 -15.66 9.95 0.81
N TRP A 316 -15.18 11.01 1.45
CA TRP A 316 -13.79 11.52 1.33
C TRP A 316 -12.78 10.66 2.09
N GLU A 317 -13.21 9.49 2.52
CA GLU A 317 -12.43 8.56 3.31
C GLU A 317 -11.40 7.86 2.44
N THR A 318 -10.24 7.59 3.05
CA THR A 318 -9.01 7.25 2.31
C THR A 318 -8.56 5.82 2.53
N ASN A 319 -9.29 5.03 3.33
CA ASN A 319 -8.86 3.72 3.82
C ASN A 319 -7.47 3.80 4.50
N SER A 320 -7.21 4.92 5.18
CA SER A 320 -5.98 5.15 5.91
C SER A 320 -6.27 5.91 7.21
N ARG A 321 -5.51 5.61 8.25
CA ARG A 321 -5.50 6.38 9.50
C ARG A 321 -4.27 7.26 9.58
N ASN A 322 -4.40 8.41 10.21
CA ASN A 322 -3.29 9.36 10.33
C ASN A 322 -2.64 9.28 11.72
N MET A 323 -1.31 9.26 11.74
CA MET A 323 -0.51 9.36 12.96
C MET A 323 0.51 10.49 12.79
N SER A 324 0.71 11.27 13.86
CA SER A 324 1.74 12.28 13.92
C SER A 324 2.92 11.76 14.74
N ILE A 325 4.14 11.94 14.23
CA ILE A 325 5.38 11.46 14.86
C ILE A 325 6.31 12.63 15.05
N SER A 326 6.91 12.72 16.24
CA SER A 326 7.90 13.74 16.60
C SER A 326 9.12 13.13 17.28
N VAL A 327 10.28 13.74 17.05
CA VAL A 327 11.56 13.32 17.65
C VAL A 327 12.14 14.48 18.43
N ASN A 328 12.59 14.24 19.65
CA ASN A 328 13.28 15.20 20.52
C ASN A 328 12.50 16.52 20.74
N GLY A 329 11.17 16.45 20.76
CA GLY A 329 10.29 17.61 20.97
C GLY A 329 10.20 18.57 19.78
N GLN A 330 10.70 18.17 18.61
CA GLN A 330 10.48 18.93 17.37
C GLN A 330 9.01 18.86 16.92
N ALA A 331 8.66 19.70 15.93
CA ALA A 331 7.34 19.70 15.34
C ALA A 331 6.98 18.29 14.83
N ALA A 332 5.77 17.83 15.15
CA ALA A 332 5.30 16.54 14.69
C ALA A 332 4.94 16.62 13.21
N LYS A 333 5.30 15.59 12.45
CA LYS A 333 4.93 15.41 11.06
C LYS A 333 3.88 14.30 10.94
N ARG A 334 2.97 14.39 9.97
CA ARG A 334 1.87 13.42 9.75
C ARG A 334 2.25 12.36 8.73
N TRP A 335 1.83 11.12 9.00
CA TRP A 335 1.80 10.02 8.04
C TRP A 335 0.44 9.35 7.96
N ALA A 336 0.06 8.96 6.75
CA ALA A 336 -1.16 8.21 6.44
C ALA A 336 -0.82 6.71 6.34
N PHE A 337 -1.34 5.93 7.26
CA PHE A 337 -1.13 4.50 7.38
C PHE A 337 -2.24 3.75 6.65
N PRO A 338 -1.93 2.99 5.58
CA PRO A 338 -2.93 2.24 4.80
C PRO A 338 -3.59 1.14 5.62
N ASN A 339 -4.44 0.30 5.03
CA ASN A 339 -4.87 -0.91 5.73
C ASN A 339 -3.71 -1.90 5.88
N ALA A 340 -3.57 -2.51 7.06
CA ALA A 340 -2.48 -3.45 7.36
C ALA A 340 -2.85 -4.91 7.07
N GLY A 341 -4.08 -5.31 7.41
CA GLY A 341 -4.50 -6.71 7.37
C GLY A 341 -6.00 -6.93 7.38
N GLY A 342 -6.38 -8.19 7.55
CA GLY A 342 -7.73 -8.72 7.49
C GLY A 342 -8.60 -8.39 8.70
N ASP A 343 -8.01 -7.91 9.80
CA ASP A 343 -8.72 -7.54 11.04
C ASP A 343 -7.93 -6.51 11.87
N TRP A 344 -8.47 -6.15 13.06
CA TRP A 344 -7.81 -5.25 14.02
C TRP A 344 -6.66 -5.91 14.81
N PHE A 345 -6.12 -7.05 14.38
CA PHE A 345 -5.05 -7.77 15.07
C PHE A 345 -3.88 -8.18 14.14
N GLU A 346 -4.08 -8.13 12.83
CA GLU A 346 -3.02 -8.35 11.84
C GLU A 346 -2.21 -7.08 11.58
N SER A 347 -0.93 -7.12 11.94
CA SER A 347 0.00 -6.01 11.76
C SER A 347 0.64 -6.02 10.37
N ASP A 348 1.05 -4.82 9.94
CA ASP A 348 1.92 -4.61 8.79
C ASP A 348 2.94 -3.52 9.13
N ARG A 349 3.93 -3.34 8.26
CA ARG A 349 5.02 -2.39 8.46
C ARG A 349 5.01 -1.28 7.42
N LEU A 350 4.91 -0.04 7.89
CA LEU A 350 5.13 1.15 7.06
C LEU A 350 6.52 1.72 7.31
N ARG A 351 7.32 1.90 6.25
CA ARG A 351 8.56 2.67 6.35
C ARG A 351 8.33 4.14 6.05
N ILE A 352 8.99 4.98 6.84
CA ILE A 352 8.91 6.45 6.76
C ILE A 352 10.30 7.05 7.02
N LEU A 353 10.53 8.28 6.59
CA LEU A 353 11.74 9.04 6.93
C LEU A 353 11.39 10.13 7.94
N VAL A 354 12.03 10.09 9.11
CA VAL A 354 11.76 11.02 10.21
C VAL A 354 13.02 11.79 10.59
N ASP A 355 12.91 13.11 10.68
CA ASP A 355 13.98 14.01 11.07
C ASP A 355 14.10 14.19 12.58
N GLY A 356 15.20 14.82 13.00
CA GLY A 356 15.38 15.28 14.39
C GLY A 356 16.15 14.34 15.31
N PHE A 357 16.63 13.19 14.80
CA PHE A 357 17.49 12.30 15.58
C PHE A 357 18.85 12.93 15.88
N LYS A 358 19.38 12.56 17.04
CA LYS A 358 20.73 12.84 17.51
C LYS A 358 21.47 11.54 17.70
N LYS A 359 22.75 11.51 17.31
CA LYS A 359 23.61 10.35 17.51
C LYS A 359 23.64 9.97 18.99
N GLY A 360 23.48 8.67 19.25
CA GLY A 360 23.42 8.11 20.60
C GLY A 360 22.05 7.55 20.92
N ASP A 361 21.83 7.26 22.20
CA ASP A 361 20.73 6.46 22.74
C ASP A 361 19.74 7.26 23.58
N ASN A 362 19.71 8.59 23.43
CA ASN A 362 18.89 9.49 24.26
C ASN A 362 17.78 10.18 23.45
N ASN A 363 17.40 9.63 22.29
CA ASN A 363 16.31 10.21 21.52
C ASN A 363 14.97 9.87 22.16
N LYS A 364 14.06 10.83 22.09
CA LYS A 364 12.66 10.67 22.48
C LYS A 364 11.79 10.68 21.23
N VAL A 365 11.05 9.60 20.99
CA VAL A 365 10.13 9.49 19.86
C VAL A 365 8.71 9.43 20.39
N ALA A 366 7.82 10.27 19.88
CA ALA A 366 6.43 10.29 20.29
C ALA A 366 5.46 10.17 19.12
N PHE A 367 4.44 9.35 19.32
CA PHE A 367 3.34 9.07 18.40
C PHE A 367 2.04 9.61 18.99
N THR A 368 1.28 10.35 18.18
CA THR A 368 -0.02 10.92 18.56
C THR A 368 -1.01 10.78 17.41
N ALA A 369 -2.30 10.96 17.69
CA ALA A 369 -3.26 11.21 16.61
C ALA A 369 -2.90 12.48 15.82
N SER A 370 -3.29 12.53 14.55
CA SER A 370 -3.13 13.72 13.72
C SER A 370 -4.07 14.85 14.16
N ALA A 371 -3.57 16.09 14.12
CA ALA A 371 -4.38 17.28 14.37
C ALA A 371 -5.56 17.44 13.38
N SER A 372 -5.44 16.86 12.19
CA SER A 372 -6.47 16.89 11.14
C SER A 372 -7.64 15.91 11.37
N GLY A 373 -7.66 15.18 12.49
CA GLY A 373 -8.80 14.39 12.97
C GLY A 373 -8.63 12.87 12.92
N GLY A 374 -9.43 12.19 13.74
CA GLY A 374 -9.56 10.73 13.82
C GLY A 374 -8.70 10.05 14.89
N TRP A 375 -8.91 8.74 15.05
CA TRP A 375 -8.02 7.87 15.82
C TRP A 375 -6.79 7.54 14.97
N ALA A 376 -5.62 7.46 15.60
CA ALA A 376 -4.43 6.91 14.93
C ALA A 376 -4.63 5.39 14.67
N PRO A 377 -3.83 4.76 13.78
CA PRO A 377 -3.73 3.31 13.77
C PRO A 377 -3.20 2.81 15.13
N ASP A 378 -3.48 1.55 15.45
CA ASP A 378 -2.88 0.93 16.63
C ASP A 378 -1.37 0.73 16.37
N LEU A 379 -0.55 0.93 17.40
CA LEU A 379 0.90 0.83 17.32
C LEU A 379 1.40 -0.47 17.98
N VAL A 380 2.11 -1.30 17.23
CA VAL A 380 2.76 -2.51 17.77
C VAL A 380 4.17 -2.20 18.28
N GLY A 381 4.90 -1.38 17.53
CA GLY A 381 6.26 -0.98 17.83
C GLY A 381 6.94 -0.39 16.59
N PHE A 382 8.23 -0.13 16.67
CA PHE A 382 8.99 0.30 15.51
C PHE A 382 10.48 -0.03 15.59
N GLU A 383 11.14 0.07 14.45
CA GLU A 383 12.60 -0.03 14.31
C GLU A 383 13.17 1.28 13.79
N VAL A 384 14.38 1.62 14.24
CA VAL A 384 15.23 2.60 13.59
C VAL A 384 16.15 1.84 12.64
N LEU A 385 16.14 2.18 11.35
CA LEU A 385 16.91 1.50 10.32
C LEU A 385 18.18 2.29 9.96
N GLU A 386 19.30 1.58 9.82
CA GLU A 386 20.65 2.11 9.57
C GLU A 386 21.36 1.48 8.38
#